data_AF-A0A495JBD4-F1
#
_entry.id   AF-A0A495JBD4-F1
#
_cell.length_a   1.000
_cell.length_b   1.000
_cell.length_c   1.000
_cell.angle_alpha   90.00
_cell.angle_beta   90.00
_cell.angle_gamma   90.00
#
_symmetry.space_group_name_H-M   'P 1'
#
loop_
_entity.id
_entity.type
_entity.pdbx_description
1 polymer ?
#
loop_
_entity_poly.entity_id
_entity_poly.type
_entity_poly.pdbx_seq_one_letter_code
_entity_poly.pdbx_strand_id
1 'polypeptide(L)'
;MSGKQMEGDNQRRRALARQARQRGQRPSGAGATLGSSKQLESLEQARRDGPPEAGPRKPAADRAGLEPASVPSPAPAVWPLPDPKHGEDGSATNVAVIQYRDLVSDVGRRAGVDFDQARAAAEATVLALAEALDDAGRERLLDAVPNELHNGASGTAARRRDLGGFLEEVARLSQRTPEQARYQAQATLSALADRDRDLVDSLDLPIDLQDLLGPPPAGGGVVGPRGQTAPLTDDELRAALADLPYWSGDRRSLRRTIELPPENLDRVLGLLAALRPANGRGPRIGRESPSTAVISVRTTRVDAVTALDIDLARQVDDAIDEAGAGLS
;
A
#
# COMPACT_ATOMS: atom_id res chain seq x y z
N MET A 1 -28.44 -21.43 -15.54
CA MET A 1 -27.77 -22.17 -16.64
C MET A 1 -27.20 -21.19 -17.67
N SER A 2 -26.05 -20.52 -17.40
CA SER A 2 -25.35 -19.67 -18.40
C SER A 2 -23.86 -19.45 -18.08
N GLY A 3 -23.18 -20.46 -17.53
CA GLY A 3 -21.72 -20.41 -17.28
C GLY A 3 -20.89 -21.01 -18.42
N LYS A 4 -21.48 -21.96 -19.17
CA LYS A 4 -20.76 -22.78 -20.16
C LYS A 4 -20.44 -22.03 -21.46
N GLN A 5 -21.13 -20.93 -21.75
CA GLN A 5 -20.98 -20.17 -22.98
C GLN A 5 -19.79 -19.19 -22.94
N MET A 6 -19.45 -18.66 -21.76
CA MET A 6 -18.35 -17.71 -21.56
C MET A 6 -16.95 -18.34 -21.65
N GLU A 7 -16.82 -19.61 -21.28
CA GLU A 7 -15.53 -20.31 -21.27
C GLU A 7 -15.07 -20.70 -22.69
N GLY A 8 -16.01 -21.07 -23.57
CA GLY A 8 -15.72 -21.36 -24.99
C GLY A 8 -15.25 -20.13 -25.77
N ASP A 9 -15.82 -18.96 -25.48
CA ASP A 9 -15.43 -17.70 -26.11
C ASP A 9 -14.03 -17.24 -25.66
N ASN A 10 -13.67 -17.47 -24.39
CA ASN A 10 -12.35 -17.10 -23.90
C ASN A 10 -11.23 -17.98 -24.48
N GLN A 11 -11.49 -19.27 -24.68
CA GLN A 11 -10.54 -20.16 -25.34
C GLN A 11 -10.35 -19.81 -26.82
N ARG A 12 -11.42 -19.49 -27.54
CA ARG A 12 -11.35 -19.00 -28.94
C ARG A 12 -10.56 -17.70 -29.06
N ARG A 13 -10.72 -16.76 -28.12
CA ARG A 13 -9.95 -15.49 -28.09
C ARG A 13 -8.45 -15.72 -27.87
N ARG A 14 -8.08 -16.63 -26.96
CA ARG A 14 -6.67 -16.99 -26.72
C ARG A 14 -6.04 -17.71 -27.93
N ALA A 15 -6.83 -18.42 -28.73
CA ALA A 15 -6.35 -19.04 -29.96
C ALA A 15 -6.09 -17.99 -31.06
N LEU A 16 -7.04 -17.07 -31.28
CA LEU A 16 -6.90 -15.98 -32.27
C LEU A 16 -5.72 -15.04 -31.95
N ALA A 17 -5.54 -14.67 -30.68
CA ALA A 17 -4.41 -13.84 -30.27
C ALA A 17 -3.05 -14.55 -30.46
N ARG A 18 -2.99 -15.87 -30.29
CA ARG A 18 -1.79 -16.66 -30.58
C ARG A 18 -1.49 -16.71 -32.08
N GLN A 19 -2.51 -16.89 -32.90
CA GLN A 19 -2.35 -16.95 -34.36
C GLN A 19 -1.95 -15.60 -34.97
N ALA A 20 -2.46 -14.48 -34.43
CA ALA A 20 -2.04 -13.14 -34.85
C ALA A 20 -0.54 -12.88 -34.59
N ARG A 21 -0.03 -13.29 -33.42
CA ARG A 21 1.39 -13.16 -33.07
C ARG A 21 2.29 -14.01 -33.97
N GLN A 22 1.86 -15.22 -34.31
CA GLN A 22 2.60 -16.09 -35.25
C GLN A 22 2.71 -15.49 -36.66
N ARG A 23 1.75 -14.66 -37.06
CA ARG A 23 1.78 -13.93 -38.34
C ARG A 23 2.47 -12.57 -38.25
N GLY A 24 3.14 -12.26 -37.13
CA GLY A 24 3.80 -10.97 -36.90
C GLY A 24 2.84 -9.78 -36.77
N GLN A 25 1.54 -10.04 -36.59
CA GLN A 25 0.51 -9.01 -36.50
C GLN A 25 0.14 -8.71 -35.05
N ARG A 26 -0.26 -7.46 -34.79
CA ARG A 26 -0.74 -7.04 -33.47
C ARG A 26 -2.14 -7.63 -33.20
N PRO A 27 -2.39 -8.27 -32.04
CA PRO A 27 -3.68 -8.89 -31.72
C PRO A 27 -4.90 -7.96 -31.79
N SER A 28 -4.69 -6.64 -31.66
CA SER A 28 -5.72 -5.61 -31.80
C SER A 28 -6.29 -5.49 -33.21
N GLY A 29 -5.55 -5.89 -34.25
CA GLY A 29 -6.03 -5.90 -35.64
C GLY A 29 -6.87 -7.12 -36.02
N ALA A 30 -6.85 -8.17 -35.19
CA ALA A 30 -7.52 -9.46 -35.44
C ALA A 30 -8.84 -9.62 -34.66
N GLY A 31 -9.42 -8.53 -34.14
CA GLY A 31 -10.70 -8.55 -33.43
C GLY A 31 -10.67 -9.23 -32.05
N ALA A 32 -9.50 -9.43 -31.45
CA ALA A 32 -9.33 -10.13 -30.18
C ALA A 32 -9.45 -9.23 -28.93
N THR A 33 -9.86 -7.97 -29.08
CA THR A 33 -10.08 -7.02 -27.97
C THR A 33 -11.52 -6.51 -28.00
N LEU A 34 -12.28 -6.75 -26.92
CA LEU A 34 -13.51 -6.01 -26.66
C LEU A 34 -13.11 -4.70 -25.97
N GLY A 35 -13.34 -3.57 -26.63
CA GLY A 35 -13.14 -2.25 -25.99
C GLY A 35 -13.06 -1.04 -26.93
N SER A 36 -12.97 -1.22 -28.24
CA SER A 36 -12.67 -0.09 -29.16
C SER A 36 -13.77 0.24 -30.17
N SER A 37 -14.98 -0.34 -30.07
CA SER A 37 -16.09 0.06 -30.96
C SER A 37 -16.84 1.32 -30.50
N LYS A 38 -16.60 1.84 -29.29
CA LYS A 38 -17.16 3.14 -28.84
C LYS A 38 -16.27 4.35 -29.13
N GLN A 39 -15.00 4.13 -29.51
CA GLN A 39 -14.10 5.24 -29.86
C GLN A 39 -14.14 5.59 -31.35
N LEU A 40 -14.66 4.72 -32.23
CA LEU A 40 -14.78 5.03 -33.65
C LEU A 40 -16.00 5.91 -33.97
N GLU A 41 -17.13 5.78 -33.26
CA GLU A 41 -18.29 6.66 -33.46
C GLU A 41 -18.01 8.12 -33.05
N SER A 42 -17.11 8.37 -32.10
CA SER A 42 -16.73 9.74 -31.72
C SER A 42 -15.78 10.44 -32.70
N LEU A 43 -15.09 9.68 -33.56
CA LEU A 43 -14.19 10.24 -34.58
C LEU A 43 -14.93 10.53 -35.89
N GLU A 44 -16.03 9.84 -36.17
CA GLU A 44 -16.90 10.15 -37.33
C GLU A 44 -17.81 11.35 -37.08
N GLN A 45 -18.23 11.61 -35.83
CA GLN A 45 -19.02 12.80 -35.46
C GLN A 45 -18.24 14.12 -35.53
N ALA A 46 -16.90 14.07 -35.60
CA ALA A 46 -16.02 15.24 -35.63
C ALA A 46 -15.69 15.77 -37.04
N ARG A 47 -16.37 15.27 -38.09
CA ARG A 47 -16.42 15.94 -39.40
C ARG A 47 -17.63 16.87 -39.46
N ARG A 48 -17.51 18.01 -38.79
CA ARG A 48 -18.31 19.21 -39.09
C ARG A 48 -17.34 20.33 -39.37
N ASP A 49 -17.56 20.98 -40.51
CA ASP A 49 -16.69 21.97 -41.12
C ASP A 49 -16.16 23.00 -40.12
N GLY A 50 -14.84 23.16 -40.09
CA GLY A 50 -14.20 24.24 -39.35
C GLY A 50 -14.64 25.60 -39.91
N PRO A 51 -14.57 26.67 -39.08
CA PRO A 51 -14.85 28.03 -39.55
C PRO A 51 -13.84 28.45 -40.63
N PRO A 52 -14.24 29.28 -41.62
CA PRO A 52 -13.41 29.58 -42.79
C PRO A 52 -12.13 30.35 -42.44
N GLU A 53 -11.11 30.17 -43.30
CA GLU A 53 -9.77 30.76 -43.17
C GLU A 53 -9.76 32.30 -43.24
N ALA A 54 -8.90 32.90 -42.41
CA ALA A 54 -8.61 34.32 -42.41
C ALA A 54 -7.82 34.75 -43.66
N GLY A 55 -8.39 35.65 -44.46
CA GLY A 55 -7.76 36.26 -45.63
C GLY A 55 -6.66 37.30 -45.31
N PRO A 56 -5.90 37.75 -46.33
CA PRO A 56 -4.62 38.43 -46.18
C PRO A 56 -4.70 39.96 -46.03
N ARG A 57 -3.58 40.56 -45.59
CA ARG A 57 -3.37 41.96 -45.12
C ARG A 57 -3.48 43.11 -46.15
N LYS A 58 -3.80 44.30 -45.57
CA LYS A 58 -3.42 45.72 -45.88
C LYS A 58 -4.22 46.50 -46.96
N PRO A 59 -4.29 47.87 -46.94
CA PRO A 59 -3.44 48.87 -46.26
C PRO A 59 -4.17 49.98 -45.45
N ALA A 60 -3.36 50.85 -44.82
CA ALA A 60 -3.76 52.03 -44.04
C ALA A 60 -3.99 53.27 -44.91
N ALA A 61 -4.91 54.16 -44.49
CA ALA A 61 -4.80 55.62 -44.63
C ALA A 61 -5.90 56.36 -43.83
N ASP A 62 -5.46 57.33 -43.01
CA ASP A 62 -6.05 58.63 -42.68
C ASP A 62 -7.59 58.82 -42.69
N ARG A 63 -8.16 59.31 -41.58
CA ARG A 63 -8.23 60.75 -41.23
C ARG A 63 -9.21 61.00 -40.08
N ALA A 64 -8.82 61.92 -39.20
CA ALA A 64 -9.65 62.90 -38.49
C ALA A 64 -10.78 62.41 -37.57
N GLY A 65 -10.54 62.62 -36.28
CA GLY A 65 -11.43 63.35 -35.40
C GLY A 65 -12.76 62.68 -35.07
N LEU A 66 -12.87 62.18 -33.84
CA LEU A 66 -14.00 62.41 -32.93
C LEU A 66 -13.60 61.79 -31.59
N GLU A 67 -13.56 62.62 -30.56
CA GLU A 67 -13.32 62.19 -29.19
C GLU A 67 -14.35 61.14 -28.75
N PRO A 68 -13.92 60.07 -28.06
CA PRO A 68 -14.84 59.04 -27.60
C PRO A 68 -15.65 59.55 -26.40
N ALA A 69 -16.98 59.55 -26.56
CA ALA A 69 -17.91 59.69 -25.46
C ALA A 69 -17.64 58.58 -24.43
N SER A 70 -17.40 59.00 -23.19
CA SER A 70 -17.09 58.14 -22.05
C SER A 70 -18.29 57.27 -21.70
N VAL A 71 -18.20 55.97 -21.93
CA VAL A 71 -19.10 54.97 -21.34
C VAL A 71 -18.51 54.59 -19.98
N PRO A 72 -19.25 54.67 -18.86
CA PRO A 72 -18.72 54.28 -17.57
C PRO A 72 -18.47 52.77 -17.55
N SER A 73 -17.24 52.41 -17.18
CA SER A 73 -16.83 51.03 -16.92
C SER A 73 -17.57 50.50 -15.69
N PRO A 74 -18.20 49.31 -15.73
CA PRO A 74 -18.77 48.71 -14.54
C PRO A 74 -17.66 48.38 -13.53
N ALA A 75 -17.89 48.73 -12.26
CA ALA A 75 -16.99 48.44 -11.15
C ALA A 75 -16.73 46.93 -11.02
N PRO A 76 -15.53 46.50 -10.60
CA PRO A 76 -15.27 45.08 -10.33
C PRO A 76 -16.15 44.60 -9.17
N ALA A 77 -16.86 43.50 -9.40
CA ALA A 77 -17.65 42.83 -8.38
C ALA A 77 -16.75 42.39 -7.21
N VAL A 78 -16.99 42.99 -6.05
CA VAL A 78 -16.39 42.58 -4.77
C VAL A 78 -17.10 41.29 -4.34
N TRP A 79 -16.37 40.19 -4.33
CA TRP A 79 -16.81 38.95 -3.70
C TRP A 79 -17.04 39.21 -2.21
N PRO A 80 -18.15 38.77 -1.60
CA PRO A 80 -18.38 39.01 -0.18
C PRO A 80 -17.40 38.16 0.64
N LEU A 81 -16.43 38.83 1.26
CA LEU A 81 -15.68 38.31 2.39
C LEU A 81 -16.61 38.35 3.62
N PRO A 82 -16.69 37.30 4.45
CA PRO A 82 -17.39 37.37 5.72
C PRO A 82 -16.64 38.32 6.67
N ASP A 83 -17.39 39.24 7.28
CA ASP A 83 -16.90 40.27 8.20
C ASP A 83 -16.42 39.63 9.52
N PRO A 84 -15.19 39.91 10.00
CA PRO A 84 -14.75 39.45 11.31
C PRO A 84 -15.03 40.53 12.35
N LYS A 85 -16.00 40.28 13.26
CA LYS A 85 -15.91 40.49 14.72
C LYS A 85 -17.28 40.71 15.40
N HIS A 86 -17.53 39.86 16.41
CA HIS A 86 -18.25 40.04 17.70
C HIS A 86 -19.05 38.75 18.00
N GLY A 87 -18.91 38.00 19.10
CA GLY A 87 -18.01 37.97 20.27
C GLY A 87 -17.89 36.49 20.70
N GLU A 88 -16.82 36.04 21.36
CA GLU A 88 -16.68 36.09 22.82
C GLU A 88 -18.02 35.93 23.56
N ASP A 89 -18.55 34.71 23.56
CA ASP A 89 -18.77 33.92 24.78
C ASP A 89 -19.40 32.57 24.42
N GLY A 90 -18.60 31.52 24.59
CA GLY A 90 -19.02 30.15 24.33
C GLY A 90 -17.81 29.26 24.17
N SER A 91 -17.52 28.51 25.23
CA SER A 91 -16.57 27.40 25.25
C SER A 91 -16.89 26.38 24.15
N ALA A 92 -16.44 26.65 22.93
CA ALA A 92 -16.41 25.69 21.85
C ALA A 92 -14.97 25.18 21.78
N THR A 93 -14.78 23.96 22.28
CA THR A 93 -13.60 23.14 22.01
C THR A 93 -13.32 23.22 20.51
N ASN A 94 -12.27 23.94 20.12
CA ASN A 94 -11.87 24.06 18.72
C ASN A 94 -11.29 22.69 18.34
N VAL A 95 -12.14 21.75 17.95
CA VAL A 95 -11.71 20.43 17.48
C VAL A 95 -10.84 20.70 16.26
N ALA A 96 -9.53 20.48 16.40
CA ALA A 96 -8.57 20.71 15.34
C ALA A 96 -8.83 19.70 14.22
N VAL A 97 -9.68 20.06 13.26
CA VAL A 97 -10.04 19.17 12.16
C VAL A 97 -8.78 18.86 11.35
N ILE A 98 -8.44 17.58 11.28
CA ILE A 98 -7.25 17.11 10.57
C ILE A 98 -7.41 17.42 9.08
N GLN A 99 -6.44 18.12 8.49
CA GLN A 99 -6.50 18.48 7.07
C GLN A 99 -6.23 17.26 6.18
N TYR A 100 -7.16 16.98 5.26
CA TYR A 100 -7.13 15.80 4.38
C TYR A 100 -5.80 15.61 3.64
N ARG A 101 -5.36 16.65 2.93
CA ARG A 101 -4.16 16.57 2.08
C ARG A 101 -2.92 16.27 2.91
N ASP A 102 -2.84 16.84 4.10
CA ASP A 102 -1.67 16.73 4.95
C ASP A 102 -1.60 15.35 5.59
N LEU A 103 -2.74 14.83 6.06
CA LEU A 103 -2.84 13.47 6.58
C LEU A 103 -2.43 12.44 5.53
N VAL A 104 -3.01 12.50 4.33
CA VAL A 104 -2.69 11.55 3.24
C VAL A 104 -1.22 11.67 2.80
N SER A 105 -0.67 12.88 2.77
CA SER A 105 0.75 13.08 2.41
C SER A 105 1.69 12.50 3.47
N ASP A 106 1.33 12.60 4.75
CA ASP A 106 2.11 12.01 5.84
C ASP A 106 2.06 10.48 5.81
N VAL A 107 0.90 9.90 5.51
CA VAL A 107 0.74 8.46 5.31
C VAL A 107 1.61 7.99 4.13
N GLY A 108 1.56 8.68 2.99
CA GLY A 108 2.35 8.34 1.81
C GLY A 108 3.86 8.39 2.07
N ARG A 109 4.32 9.40 2.81
CA ARG A 109 5.73 9.53 3.22
C ARG A 109 6.18 8.39 4.14
N ARG A 110 5.35 7.98 5.10
CA ARG A 110 5.66 6.88 6.04
C ARG A 110 5.63 5.51 5.37
N ALA A 111 4.64 5.28 4.51
CA ALA A 111 4.45 4.00 3.83
C ALA A 111 5.31 3.85 2.55
N GLY A 112 5.93 4.94 2.07
CA GLY A 112 6.74 4.94 0.83
C GLY A 112 5.92 4.73 -0.44
N VAL A 113 4.67 5.19 -0.44
CA VAL A 113 3.72 5.01 -1.56
C VAL A 113 3.30 6.34 -2.14
N ASP A 114 2.73 6.31 -3.35
CA ASP A 114 2.15 7.50 -3.97
C ASP A 114 0.86 7.96 -3.25
N PHE A 115 0.39 9.17 -3.58
CA PHE A 115 -0.74 9.80 -2.92
C PHE A 115 -2.05 9.00 -3.05
N ASP A 116 -2.31 8.38 -4.21
CA ASP A 116 -3.54 7.61 -4.44
C ASP A 116 -3.54 6.33 -3.59
N GLN A 117 -2.39 5.67 -3.50
CA GLN A 117 -2.21 4.51 -2.63
C GLN A 117 -2.29 4.89 -1.15
N ALA A 118 -1.73 6.05 -0.76
CA ALA A 118 -1.81 6.56 0.61
C ALA A 118 -3.25 6.92 0.99
N ARG A 119 -4.01 7.52 0.06
CA ARG A 119 -5.43 7.82 0.24
C ARG A 119 -6.23 6.54 0.50
N ALA A 120 -6.08 5.55 -0.38
CA ALA A 120 -6.80 4.28 -0.26
C ALA A 120 -6.45 3.55 1.05
N ALA A 121 -5.20 3.61 1.48
CA ALA A 121 -4.74 3.07 2.75
C ALA A 121 -5.38 3.79 3.95
N ALA A 122 -5.40 5.13 3.93
CA ALA A 122 -5.99 5.93 4.99
C ALA A 122 -7.50 5.71 5.10
N GLU A 123 -8.22 5.71 3.98
CA GLU A 123 -9.67 5.42 3.92
C GLU A 123 -10.00 4.03 4.46
N ALA A 124 -9.29 2.99 3.98
CA ALA A 124 -9.46 1.63 4.46
C ALA A 124 -9.22 1.49 5.96
N THR A 125 -8.19 2.16 6.49
CA THR A 125 -7.85 2.12 7.91
C THR A 125 -8.88 2.84 8.76
N VAL A 126 -9.32 4.03 8.36
CA VAL A 126 -10.33 4.82 9.08
C VAL A 126 -11.65 4.06 9.16
N LEU A 127 -12.10 3.47 8.05
CA LEU A 127 -13.32 2.67 8.01
C LEU A 127 -13.21 1.41 8.89
N ALA A 128 -12.12 0.66 8.77
CA ALA A 128 -11.91 -0.53 9.62
C ALA A 128 -11.80 -0.17 11.10
N LEU A 129 -11.20 0.97 11.43
CA LEU A 129 -11.07 1.45 12.80
C LEU A 129 -12.43 1.88 13.36
N ALA A 130 -13.22 2.63 12.59
CA ALA A 130 -14.57 3.02 12.97
C ALA A 130 -15.46 1.82 13.32
N GLU A 131 -15.31 0.69 12.64
CA GLU A 131 -16.04 -0.55 12.91
C GLU A 131 -15.49 -1.33 14.13
N ALA A 132 -14.21 -1.16 14.46
CA ALA A 132 -13.58 -1.81 15.62
C ALA A 132 -13.90 -1.10 16.95
N LEU A 133 -14.23 0.19 16.90
CA LEU A 133 -14.56 1.03 18.05
C LEU A 133 -15.99 0.83 18.55
N ASP A 134 -16.25 1.29 19.78
CA ASP A 134 -17.62 1.48 20.26
C ASP A 134 -18.29 2.69 19.62
N ASP A 135 -19.58 2.91 19.88
CA ASP A 135 -20.33 3.97 19.21
C ASP A 135 -19.76 5.37 19.50
N ALA A 136 -19.32 5.61 20.74
CA ALA A 136 -18.77 6.90 21.14
C ALA A 136 -17.37 7.15 20.57
N GLY A 137 -16.50 6.14 20.54
CA GLY A 137 -15.19 6.21 19.90
C GLY A 137 -15.30 6.36 18.39
N ARG A 138 -16.28 5.67 17.76
CA ARG A 138 -16.58 5.81 16.34
C ARG A 138 -17.00 7.24 15.98
N GLU A 139 -17.94 7.82 16.72
CA GLU A 139 -18.38 9.20 16.49
C GLU A 139 -17.21 10.19 16.62
N ARG A 140 -16.41 10.10 17.70
CA ARG A 140 -15.22 10.95 17.88
C ARG A 140 -14.23 10.83 16.75
N LEU A 141 -13.95 9.62 16.28
CA LEU A 141 -13.05 9.40 15.14
C LEU A 141 -13.60 10.10 13.90
N LEU A 142 -14.86 9.83 13.53
CA LEU A 142 -15.47 10.33 12.30
C LEU A 142 -15.66 11.86 12.29
N ASP A 143 -15.87 12.48 13.45
CA ASP A 143 -15.93 13.94 13.60
C ASP A 143 -14.55 14.60 13.43
N ALA A 144 -13.47 13.91 13.76
CA ALA A 144 -12.10 14.44 13.71
C ALA A 144 -11.39 14.23 12.36
N VAL A 145 -11.72 13.14 11.64
CA VAL A 145 -11.14 12.84 10.32
C VAL A 145 -11.92 13.48 9.16
N PRO A 146 -11.23 13.87 8.07
CA PRO A 146 -11.87 14.41 6.88
C PRO A 146 -12.92 13.47 6.28
N ASN A 147 -14.06 14.05 5.87
CA ASN A 147 -15.19 13.33 5.27
C ASN A 147 -14.81 12.51 4.03
N GLU A 148 -13.76 12.91 3.31
CA GLU A 148 -13.24 12.18 2.14
C GLU A 148 -12.71 10.79 2.49
N LEU A 149 -12.39 10.51 3.76
CA LEU A 149 -11.86 9.23 4.24
C LEU A 149 -12.94 8.29 4.79
N HIS A 150 -14.20 8.74 4.91
CA HIS A 150 -15.28 7.94 5.48
C HIS A 150 -16.62 8.00 4.72
N ASN A 151 -16.72 8.80 3.65
CA ASN A 151 -17.91 8.86 2.77
C ASN A 151 -18.14 7.62 1.87
N GLY A 152 -17.26 6.61 1.93
CA GLY A 152 -17.45 5.34 1.22
C GLY A 152 -18.49 4.46 1.91
N ALA A 153 -19.38 3.81 1.14
CA ALA A 153 -20.41 2.94 1.70
C ALA A 153 -19.80 1.82 2.55
N SER A 154 -20.04 1.86 3.87
CA SER A 154 -19.68 0.77 4.78
C SER A 154 -20.51 -0.47 4.44
N GLY A 155 -19.82 -1.53 4.01
CA GLY A 155 -20.42 -2.83 3.77
C GLY A 155 -20.35 -3.65 5.05
N THR A 156 -21.50 -4.04 5.60
CA THR A 156 -21.58 -4.84 6.82
C THR A 156 -20.91 -6.21 6.63
N ALA A 157 -19.75 -6.41 7.26
CA ALA A 157 -19.17 -7.72 7.52
C ALA A 157 -18.67 -7.78 8.98
N ALA A 158 -19.08 -8.84 9.68
CA ALA A 158 -19.14 -8.88 11.14
C ALA A 158 -17.79 -9.16 11.85
N ARG A 159 -17.57 -8.41 12.94
CA ARG A 159 -17.32 -8.87 14.34
C ARG A 159 -16.07 -9.67 14.65
N ARG A 160 -14.90 -9.28 14.14
CA ARG A 160 -13.65 -9.57 14.85
C ARG A 160 -12.99 -8.25 15.23
N ARG A 161 -13.09 -7.91 16.52
CA ARG A 161 -12.45 -6.74 17.14
C ARG A 161 -10.99 -7.00 17.54
N ASP A 162 -10.46 -8.16 17.14
CA ASP A 162 -9.05 -8.48 17.32
C ASP A 162 -8.22 -7.91 16.16
N LEU A 163 -6.91 -7.80 16.38
CA LEU A 163 -5.97 -7.28 15.40
C LEU A 163 -6.03 -8.02 14.05
N GLY A 164 -6.23 -9.34 14.08
CA GLY A 164 -6.32 -10.15 12.86
C GLY A 164 -7.51 -9.75 11.98
N GLY A 165 -8.70 -9.63 12.58
CA GLY A 165 -9.92 -9.19 11.89
C GLY A 165 -9.82 -7.76 11.36
N PHE A 166 -9.22 -6.86 12.14
CA PHE A 166 -8.96 -5.49 11.69
C PHE A 166 -8.04 -5.47 10.46
N LEU A 167 -6.93 -6.21 10.47
CA LEU A 167 -5.99 -6.23 9.35
C LEU A 167 -6.56 -6.92 8.11
N GLU A 168 -7.38 -7.96 8.27
CA GLU A 168 -8.12 -8.59 7.18
C GLU A 168 -9.06 -7.58 6.50
N GLU A 169 -9.74 -6.74 7.29
CA GLU A 169 -10.66 -5.74 6.76
C GLU A 169 -9.93 -4.60 6.04
N VAL A 170 -8.83 -4.09 6.60
CA VAL A 170 -7.97 -3.10 5.92
C VAL A 170 -7.42 -3.68 4.61
N ALA A 171 -6.98 -4.94 4.61
CA ALA A 171 -6.48 -5.63 3.42
C ALA A 171 -7.57 -5.77 2.34
N ARG A 172 -8.79 -6.11 2.75
CA ARG A 172 -9.96 -6.23 1.86
C ARG A 172 -10.34 -4.89 1.24
N LEU A 173 -10.40 -3.83 2.04
CA LEU A 173 -10.77 -2.48 1.58
C LEU A 173 -9.71 -1.87 0.66
N SER A 174 -8.42 -2.03 0.99
CA SER A 174 -7.30 -1.49 0.21
C SER A 174 -6.87 -2.38 -0.97
N GLN A 175 -7.40 -3.60 -1.08
CA GLN A 175 -6.99 -4.64 -2.05
C GLN A 175 -5.51 -5.00 -1.93
N ARG A 176 -5.04 -5.21 -0.69
CA ARG A 176 -3.64 -5.46 -0.34
C ARG A 176 -3.46 -6.78 0.41
N THR A 177 -2.20 -7.19 0.58
CA THR A 177 -1.91 -8.34 1.46
C THR A 177 -2.05 -7.93 2.93
N PRO A 178 -2.31 -8.87 3.86
CA PRO A 178 -2.42 -8.56 5.30
C PRO A 178 -1.20 -7.82 5.87
N GLU A 179 0.00 -8.13 5.37
CA GLU A 179 1.24 -7.48 5.80
C GLU A 179 1.31 -6.03 5.32
N GLN A 180 0.93 -5.77 4.06
CA GLN A 180 0.84 -4.40 3.54
C GLN A 180 -0.22 -3.60 4.29
N ALA A 181 -1.36 -4.21 4.60
CA ALA A 181 -2.42 -3.62 5.38
C ALA A 181 -1.95 -3.23 6.79
N ARG A 182 -1.13 -4.06 7.44
CA ARG A 182 -0.50 -3.73 8.72
C ARG A 182 0.34 -2.46 8.65
N TYR A 183 1.26 -2.38 7.69
CA TYR A 183 2.11 -1.19 7.56
C TYR A 183 1.31 0.06 7.22
N GLN A 184 0.31 -0.06 6.37
CA GLN A 184 -0.59 1.04 6.01
C GLN A 184 -1.42 1.52 7.20
N ALA A 185 -1.93 0.59 8.01
CA ALA A 185 -2.67 0.91 9.22
C ALA A 185 -1.77 1.61 10.25
N GLN A 186 -0.56 1.11 10.49
CA GLN A 186 0.41 1.76 11.39
C GLN A 186 0.79 3.16 10.90
N ALA A 187 1.07 3.32 9.60
CA ALA A 187 1.39 4.62 9.01
C ALA A 187 0.25 5.63 9.18
N THR A 188 -1.00 5.18 9.02
CA THR A 188 -2.21 5.99 9.21
C THR A 188 -2.40 6.36 10.67
N LEU A 189 -2.36 5.39 11.58
CA LEU A 189 -2.52 5.63 13.02
C LEU A 189 -1.43 6.55 13.56
N SER A 190 -0.18 6.36 13.12
CA SER A 190 0.92 7.24 13.51
C SER A 190 0.78 8.65 12.94
N ALA A 191 0.24 8.77 11.71
CA ALA A 191 -0.05 10.08 11.13
C ALA A 191 -1.21 10.77 11.85
N LEU A 192 -2.21 10.04 12.32
CA LEU A 192 -3.28 10.58 13.18
C LEU A 192 -2.72 11.02 14.55
N ALA A 193 -1.93 10.17 15.21
CA ALA A 193 -1.36 10.47 16.53
C ALA A 193 -0.42 11.69 16.51
N ASP A 194 0.35 11.91 15.43
CA ASP A 194 1.19 13.09 15.29
C ASP A 194 0.38 14.39 15.10
N ARG A 195 -0.86 14.28 14.63
CA ARG A 195 -1.76 15.43 14.40
C ARG A 195 -2.61 15.74 15.60
N ASP A 196 -3.18 14.70 16.19
CA ASP A 196 -4.06 14.78 17.33
C ASP A 196 -3.84 13.55 18.22
N ARG A 197 -2.89 13.68 19.13
CA ARG A 197 -2.56 12.62 20.08
C ARG A 197 -3.71 12.39 21.06
N ASP A 198 -4.35 13.47 21.50
CA ASP A 198 -5.45 13.41 22.46
C ASP A 198 -6.66 12.67 21.86
N LEU A 199 -6.92 12.85 20.56
CA LEU A 199 -7.90 12.04 19.84
C LEU A 199 -7.55 10.55 19.94
N VAL A 200 -6.35 10.15 19.52
CA VAL A 200 -5.94 8.74 19.51
C VAL A 200 -5.98 8.13 20.91
N ASP A 201 -5.53 8.86 21.92
CA ASP A 201 -5.57 8.45 23.33
C ASP A 201 -7.02 8.29 23.84
N SER A 202 -7.98 9.03 23.26
CA SER A 202 -9.41 8.96 23.62
C SER A 202 -10.21 7.86 22.91
N LEU A 203 -9.66 7.19 21.89
CA LEU A 203 -10.36 6.15 21.12
C LEU A 203 -10.46 4.80 21.88
N ASP A 204 -9.86 4.68 23.06
CA ASP A 204 -9.92 3.50 23.94
C ASP A 204 -9.72 2.17 23.17
N LEU A 205 -8.63 2.15 22.38
CA LEU A 205 -8.33 1.08 21.44
C LEU A 205 -8.18 -0.27 22.14
N PRO A 206 -8.75 -1.37 21.58
CA PRO A 206 -8.43 -2.73 22.01
C PRO A 206 -6.93 -2.94 22.14
N ILE A 207 -6.49 -3.68 23.16
CA ILE A 207 -5.06 -3.89 23.47
C ILE A 207 -4.26 -4.37 22.25
N ASP A 208 -4.84 -5.27 21.45
CA ASP A 208 -4.20 -5.81 20.25
C ASP A 208 -4.01 -4.75 19.13
N LEU A 209 -4.80 -3.67 19.13
CA LEU A 209 -4.66 -2.54 18.20
C LEU A 209 -3.70 -1.46 18.72
N GLN A 210 -3.47 -1.38 20.04
CA GLN A 210 -2.47 -0.48 20.60
C GLN A 210 -1.05 -0.83 20.11
N ASP A 211 -0.80 -2.11 19.81
CA ASP A 211 0.44 -2.57 19.18
C ASP A 211 0.74 -1.89 17.82
N LEU A 212 -0.26 -1.32 17.17
CA LEU A 212 -0.09 -0.58 15.90
C LEU A 212 0.37 0.87 16.10
N LEU A 213 0.26 1.42 17.31
CA LEU A 213 0.74 2.77 17.64
C LEU A 213 2.26 2.82 17.87
N GLY A 214 2.85 1.67 18.22
CA GLY A 214 4.30 1.53 18.30
C GLY A 214 4.94 1.48 16.91
N PRO A 215 6.25 1.83 16.79
CA PRO A 215 7.00 1.53 15.58
C PRO A 215 6.85 0.03 15.26
N PRO A 216 6.80 -0.36 13.96
CA PRO A 216 6.76 -1.77 13.62
C PRO A 216 7.91 -2.48 14.33
N PRO A 217 7.69 -3.70 14.87
CA PRO A 217 8.80 -4.50 15.37
C PRO A 217 9.88 -4.58 14.29
N ALA A 218 11.15 -4.52 14.73
CA ALA A 218 12.29 -4.40 13.84
C ALA A 218 12.20 -5.36 12.64
N GLY A 219 12.32 -4.78 11.44
CA GLY A 219 12.32 -5.48 10.16
C GLY A 219 11.08 -5.27 9.28
N GLY A 220 10.23 -4.31 9.63
CA GLY A 220 9.10 -3.84 8.84
C GLY A 220 9.34 -2.59 8.01
N GLY A 221 10.49 -2.50 7.35
CA GLY A 221 10.86 -1.36 6.51
C GLY A 221 9.85 -1.09 5.38
N VAL A 222 9.84 0.16 4.94
CA VAL A 222 9.04 0.78 3.87
C VAL A 222 8.75 -0.15 2.69
N VAL A 223 7.47 -0.49 2.50
CA VAL A 223 6.96 -1.28 1.37
C VAL A 223 7.61 -0.77 0.08
N GLY A 224 8.43 -1.61 -0.58
CA GLY A 224 9.02 -1.22 -1.85
C GLY A 224 7.90 -0.86 -2.84
N PRO A 225 8.15 -0.03 -3.88
CA PRO A 225 7.12 0.52 -4.78
C PRO A 225 6.26 -0.51 -5.55
N ARG A 226 6.45 -1.80 -5.30
CA ARG A 226 5.69 -2.94 -5.86
C ARG A 226 5.01 -3.82 -4.81
N GLY A 227 4.89 -3.38 -3.55
CA GLY A 227 4.17 -4.16 -2.53
C GLY A 227 4.96 -5.37 -1.99
N GLN A 228 6.28 -5.40 -2.12
CA GLN A 228 7.08 -6.51 -1.61
C GLN A 228 7.60 -6.16 -0.21
N THR A 229 7.73 -7.16 0.66
CA THR A 229 8.38 -7.02 1.99
C THR A 229 9.70 -6.28 1.80
N ALA A 230 9.90 -5.18 2.53
CA ALA A 230 11.07 -4.35 2.28
C ALA A 230 12.36 -5.02 2.74
N PRO A 231 13.47 -4.79 2.01
CA PRO A 231 14.79 -5.11 2.50
C PRO A 231 15.08 -4.40 3.82
N LEU A 232 15.85 -5.05 4.70
CA LEU A 232 16.46 -4.38 5.84
C LEU A 232 17.49 -3.35 5.37
N THR A 233 17.51 -2.20 6.03
CA THR A 233 18.64 -1.26 5.96
C THR A 233 19.89 -1.86 6.61
N ASP A 234 21.07 -1.28 6.35
CA ASP A 234 22.33 -1.77 6.94
C ASP A 234 22.31 -1.68 8.48
N ASP A 235 21.66 -0.65 9.02
CA ASP A 235 21.60 -0.44 10.47
C ASP A 235 20.65 -1.43 11.13
N GLU A 236 19.48 -1.69 10.52
CA GLU A 236 18.55 -2.72 10.98
C GLU A 236 19.17 -4.12 10.88
N LEU A 237 19.87 -4.42 9.78
CA LEU A 237 20.57 -5.69 9.62
C LEU A 237 21.65 -5.87 10.67
N ARG A 238 22.43 -4.82 10.94
CA ARG A 238 23.49 -4.85 11.96
C ARG A 238 22.91 -5.07 13.35
N ALA A 239 21.82 -4.38 13.68
CA ALA A 239 21.13 -4.56 14.95
C ALA A 239 20.58 -5.99 15.08
N ALA A 240 19.92 -6.52 14.05
CA ALA A 240 19.37 -7.86 14.07
C ALA A 240 20.44 -8.97 14.15
N LEU A 241 21.60 -8.77 13.49
CA LEU A 241 22.73 -9.69 13.59
C LEU A 241 23.39 -9.67 14.98
N ALA A 242 23.27 -8.57 15.75
CA ALA A 242 23.76 -8.54 17.13
C ALA A 242 23.00 -9.53 18.04
N ASP A 243 21.74 -9.82 17.71
CA ASP A 243 20.89 -10.79 18.43
C ASP A 243 20.99 -12.22 17.85
N LEU A 244 21.76 -12.43 16.78
CA LEU A 244 21.93 -13.71 16.09
C LEU A 244 23.42 -14.11 16.04
N PRO A 245 24.03 -14.51 17.17
CA PRO A 245 25.48 -14.66 17.29
C PRO A 245 26.09 -15.74 16.40
N TYR A 246 25.30 -16.71 15.95
CA TYR A 246 25.73 -17.77 15.04
C TYR A 246 25.54 -17.43 13.56
N TRP A 247 24.96 -16.28 13.26
CA TRP A 247 24.67 -15.84 11.91
C TRP A 247 25.64 -14.74 11.47
N SER A 248 25.98 -14.79 10.19
CA SER A 248 26.72 -13.75 9.50
C SER A 248 26.00 -13.41 8.20
N GLY A 249 26.21 -12.23 7.64
CA GLY A 249 25.55 -11.90 6.38
C GLY A 249 25.63 -10.44 5.99
N ASP A 250 24.99 -10.16 4.88
CA ASP A 250 24.80 -8.83 4.32
C ASP A 250 23.34 -8.66 3.87
N ARG A 251 23.03 -7.54 3.20
CA ARG A 251 21.69 -7.27 2.67
C ARG A 251 21.17 -8.33 1.69
N ARG A 252 22.00 -9.27 1.19
CA ARG A 252 21.62 -10.27 0.19
C ARG A 252 21.37 -11.65 0.77
N SER A 253 22.07 -12.02 1.84
CA SER A 253 21.85 -13.31 2.51
C SER A 253 22.38 -13.34 3.93
N LEU A 254 21.65 -14.04 4.79
CA LEU A 254 22.13 -14.51 6.10
C LEU A 254 22.67 -15.93 5.94
N ARG A 255 23.73 -16.25 6.67
CA ARG A 255 24.43 -17.53 6.63
C ARG A 255 24.86 -17.97 8.02
N ARG A 256 24.66 -19.26 8.30
CA ARG A 256 25.17 -19.96 9.48
C ARG A 256 25.83 -21.26 9.04
N THR A 257 27.02 -21.54 9.56
CA THR A 257 27.70 -22.82 9.36
C THR A 257 27.47 -23.69 10.59
N ILE A 258 27.15 -24.96 10.36
CA ILE A 258 26.91 -25.95 11.41
C ILE A 258 27.94 -27.07 11.20
N GLU A 259 28.65 -27.40 12.26
CA GLU A 259 29.58 -28.53 12.33
C GLU A 259 29.11 -29.49 13.41
N LEU A 260 28.77 -30.71 13.01
CA LEU A 260 28.25 -31.76 13.88
C LEU A 260 28.71 -33.13 13.40
N PRO A 261 28.77 -34.15 14.28
CA PRO A 261 28.89 -35.54 13.84
C PRO A 261 27.84 -35.89 12.78
N PRO A 262 28.16 -36.71 11.77
CA PRO A 262 27.30 -36.93 10.60
C PRO A 262 25.86 -37.34 10.94
N GLU A 263 25.70 -38.22 11.93
CA GLU A 263 24.40 -38.70 12.42
C GLU A 263 23.54 -37.59 13.05
N ASN A 264 24.18 -36.66 13.76
CA ASN A 264 23.49 -35.52 14.37
C ASN A 264 23.17 -34.47 13.32
N LEU A 265 24.07 -34.25 12.37
CA LEU A 265 23.84 -33.36 11.25
C LEU A 265 22.63 -33.81 10.42
N ASP A 266 22.55 -35.10 10.08
CA ASP A 266 21.43 -35.63 9.29
C ASP A 266 20.08 -35.42 9.99
N ARG A 267 20.02 -35.58 11.32
CA ARG A 267 18.82 -35.28 12.11
C ARG A 267 18.45 -33.80 12.05
N VAL A 268 19.40 -32.90 12.30
CA VAL A 268 19.19 -31.44 12.22
C VAL A 268 18.68 -31.05 10.83
N LEU A 269 19.34 -31.53 9.77
CA LEU A 269 18.95 -31.22 8.40
C LEU A 269 17.53 -31.73 8.08
N GLY A 270 17.12 -32.86 8.64
CA GLY A 270 15.75 -33.36 8.55
C GLY A 270 14.71 -32.41 9.16
N LEU A 271 14.97 -31.89 10.36
CA LEU A 271 14.11 -30.89 11.02
C LEU A 271 14.05 -29.57 10.23
N LEU A 272 15.20 -29.07 9.78
CA LEU A 272 15.26 -27.84 8.98
C LEU A 272 14.53 -27.98 7.63
N ALA A 273 14.56 -29.17 7.01
CA ALA A 273 13.79 -29.45 5.80
C ALA A 273 12.28 -29.43 6.04
N ALA A 274 11.82 -29.73 7.26
CA ALA A 274 10.41 -29.69 7.65
C ALA A 274 9.86 -28.27 7.90
N LEU A 275 10.72 -27.26 8.08
CA LEU A 275 10.30 -25.86 8.24
C LEU A 275 9.52 -25.34 7.02
N ARG A 276 9.95 -25.70 5.80
CA ARG A 276 9.26 -25.26 4.57
C ARG A 276 7.82 -25.74 4.46
N PRO A 277 7.52 -27.04 4.59
CA PRO A 277 6.13 -27.51 4.54
C PRO A 277 5.29 -26.99 5.71
N ALA A 278 5.87 -26.74 6.90
CA ALA A 278 5.14 -26.21 8.04
C ALA A 278 4.79 -24.71 7.90
N ASN A 279 5.76 -23.91 7.44
CA ASN A 279 5.67 -22.45 7.51
C ASN A 279 5.55 -21.79 6.13
N GLY A 280 5.46 -22.58 5.06
CA GLY A 280 5.51 -22.11 3.67
C GLY A 280 6.87 -21.55 3.24
N ARG A 281 7.86 -21.52 4.14
CA ARG A 281 9.19 -20.93 3.97
C ARG A 281 10.22 -21.78 4.70
N GLY A 282 11.40 -21.97 4.10
CA GLY A 282 12.48 -22.69 4.75
C GLY A 282 13.83 -22.33 4.17
N PRO A 283 14.91 -22.59 4.92
CA PRO A 283 16.26 -22.20 4.54
C PRO A 283 16.72 -22.91 3.27
N ARG A 284 17.79 -22.39 2.67
CA ARG A 284 18.62 -23.16 1.74
C ARG A 284 19.71 -23.85 2.53
N ILE A 285 19.94 -25.12 2.21
CA ILE A 285 20.91 -25.96 2.89
C ILE A 285 21.92 -26.40 1.83
N GLY A 286 23.19 -26.05 2.04
CA GLY A 286 24.32 -26.57 1.29
C GLY A 286 25.12 -27.51 2.17
N ARG A 287 25.26 -28.77 1.78
CA ARG A 287 26.13 -29.71 2.50
C ARG A 287 27.53 -29.64 1.90
N GLU A 288 28.51 -29.22 2.70
CA GLU A 288 29.90 -29.11 2.28
C GLU A 288 30.70 -30.39 2.57
N SER A 289 30.35 -31.08 3.66
CA SER A 289 30.96 -32.34 4.06
C SER A 289 29.95 -33.23 4.79
N PRO A 290 30.30 -34.48 5.13
CA PRO A 290 29.45 -35.33 5.98
C PRO A 290 29.14 -34.72 7.35
N SER A 291 30.02 -33.85 7.87
CA SER A 291 29.92 -33.23 9.20
C SER A 291 29.70 -31.70 9.17
N THR A 292 29.56 -31.10 7.99
CA THR A 292 29.46 -29.63 7.83
C THR A 292 28.34 -29.28 6.86
N ALA A 293 27.45 -28.38 7.29
CA ALA A 293 26.44 -27.76 6.42
C ALA A 293 26.42 -26.25 6.58
N VAL A 294 26.16 -25.56 5.47
CA VAL A 294 25.91 -24.12 5.42
C VAL A 294 24.42 -23.89 5.21
N ILE A 295 23.82 -23.19 6.16
CA ILE A 295 22.44 -22.74 6.11
C ILE A 295 22.45 -21.31 5.57
N SER A 296 21.58 -21.03 4.61
CA SER A 296 21.44 -19.70 4.03
C SER A 296 19.98 -19.29 3.95
N VAL A 297 19.69 -18.06 4.38
CA VAL A 297 18.34 -17.50 4.42
C VAL A 297 18.30 -16.20 3.62
N ARG A 298 17.34 -16.10 2.69
CA ARG A 298 17.04 -14.90 1.91
C ARG A 298 15.66 -14.93 1.28
N THR A 299 15.05 -13.77 1.09
CA THR A 299 13.81 -13.63 0.34
C THR A 299 14.10 -13.57 -1.16
N THR A 300 13.83 -14.65 -1.89
CA THR A 300 14.17 -14.74 -3.32
C THR A 300 13.40 -13.76 -4.21
N ARG A 301 12.16 -13.38 -3.83
CA ARG A 301 11.35 -12.45 -4.61
C ARG A 301 11.90 -11.01 -4.59
N VAL A 302 12.58 -10.65 -3.51
CA VAL A 302 13.10 -9.29 -3.26
C VAL A 302 14.62 -9.23 -3.51
N ASP A 303 15.27 -10.40 -3.65
CA ASP A 303 16.73 -10.57 -3.73
C ASP A 303 17.48 -9.80 -2.63
N ALA A 304 16.88 -9.79 -1.43
CA ALA A 304 17.40 -9.13 -0.25
C ALA A 304 16.96 -9.83 1.03
N VAL A 305 17.62 -9.50 2.14
CA VAL A 305 17.26 -9.90 3.51
C VAL A 305 16.15 -8.99 4.03
N THR A 306 15.12 -9.59 4.61
CA THR A 306 13.93 -8.93 5.17
C THR A 306 13.71 -9.39 6.63
N ALA A 307 12.74 -8.81 7.37
CA ALA A 307 12.32 -9.37 8.68
C ALA A 307 12.09 -10.87 8.63
N LEU A 308 11.40 -11.35 7.59
CA LEU A 308 11.04 -12.76 7.45
C LEU A 308 12.27 -13.68 7.35
N ASP A 309 13.41 -13.13 6.94
CA ASP A 309 14.67 -13.85 6.93
C ASP A 309 15.30 -13.93 8.32
N ILE A 310 15.14 -12.90 9.16
CA ILE A 310 15.56 -12.88 10.56
C ILE A 310 14.71 -13.84 11.39
N ASP A 311 13.39 -13.83 11.21
CA ASP A 311 12.50 -14.76 11.93
C ASP A 311 12.76 -16.21 11.54
N LEU A 312 13.02 -16.47 10.25
CA LEU A 312 13.41 -17.80 9.82
C LEU A 312 14.80 -18.19 10.36
N ALA A 313 15.73 -17.26 10.52
CA ALA A 313 17.02 -17.53 11.16
C ALA A 313 16.84 -17.95 12.64
N ARG A 314 15.95 -17.28 13.38
CA ARG A 314 15.59 -17.66 14.76
C ARG A 314 14.96 -19.06 14.82
N GLN A 315 14.00 -19.36 13.95
CA GLN A 315 13.38 -20.68 13.89
C GLN A 315 14.38 -21.79 13.56
N VAL A 316 15.38 -21.50 12.73
CA VAL A 316 16.48 -22.43 12.45
C VAL A 316 17.30 -22.66 13.72
N ASP A 317 17.60 -21.61 14.49
CA ASP A 317 18.32 -21.73 15.76
C ASP A 317 17.54 -22.57 16.77
N ASP A 318 16.25 -22.29 16.94
CA ASP A 318 15.35 -23.06 17.81
C ASP A 318 15.32 -24.55 17.42
N ALA A 319 15.24 -24.86 16.12
CA ALA A 319 15.23 -26.24 15.62
C ALA A 319 16.57 -26.95 15.82
N ILE A 320 17.69 -26.22 15.76
CA ILE A 320 19.02 -26.76 16.04
C ILE A 320 19.18 -27.02 17.53
N ASP A 321 18.71 -26.10 18.37
CA ASP A 321 18.78 -26.22 19.83
C ASP A 321 17.86 -27.35 20.33
N GLU A 322 16.67 -27.53 19.76
CA GLU A 322 15.79 -28.67 20.03
C GLU A 322 16.47 -30.00 19.67
N ALA A 323 17.11 -30.07 18.51
CA ALA A 323 17.88 -31.23 18.12
C ALA A 323 19.06 -31.50 19.08
N GLY A 324 19.69 -30.44 19.59
CA GLY A 324 20.79 -30.48 20.56
C GLY A 324 20.36 -30.89 21.96
N ALA A 325 19.20 -30.45 22.43
CA ALA A 325 18.61 -30.83 23.72
C ALA A 325 18.23 -32.32 23.77
N GLY A 326 18.03 -32.95 22.61
CA GLY A 326 17.86 -34.40 22.48
C GLY A 326 19.17 -35.22 22.47
N LEU A 327 20.33 -34.61 22.75
CA LEU A 327 21.67 -35.24 22.74
C LEU A 327 22.31 -35.38 24.13
N SER A 328 21.62 -34.98 25.21
CA SER A 328 22.07 -35.15 26.61
C SER A 328 21.67 -36.50 27.19
#